data_AF-A0A7C5HM11-F1
#
_entry.id   AF-A0A7C5HM11-F1
#
_cell.length_a   1.000
_cell.length_b   1.000
_cell.length_c   1.000
_cell.angle_alpha   90.00
_cell.angle_beta   90.00
_cell.angle_gamma   90.00
#
_symmetry.space_group_name_H-M   'P 1'
#
loop_
_entity.id
_entity.type
_entity.pdbx_description
1 polymer ?
#
loop_
_entity_poly.entity_id
_entity_poly.type
_entity_poly.pdbx_seq_one_letter_code
_entity_poly.pdbx_strand_id
1 'polypeptide(L)'
;MRTALSIGGRGIITTLLFLLLALTVHAEPINIILKSPANGAVITTYTQDFIYDFDDYPSMINCSLIVDDKLEGFRNALIRRNDNKMTLELGSGKHTWYIKCVDTSLNEIISETRTFTVNIEGGIQEGYQTIYNPNGLRSYVITITPGQSPVELPGMKGGEDIQIKIKGKTYHLDLLRMGSAGNTSFVEIRNRASSTIHRMLVPTTLSFDFDHDNITDIDLSLKNVERSVNAYFIVTPYPTSMLKEELLEQEPIHAETENTTAPQESMPRNEEIKEQAEKEPPRRAEPEQSITSKNKTKPKPWLALLKIIIILIILVTLLILLRHKKNIAKKKSEKKLQRKEIKRLVKKRITRREKRIKEAKKTRKPSPGSPKHTGTHRINTDDTKGNNEEFDIITSIRSTGVKRR
;
A
#
# COMPACT_ATOMS: atom_id res chain seq x y z
N MET A 1 -75.94 48.91 10.82
CA MET A 1 -75.42 47.71 10.10
C MET A 1 -73.92 47.87 9.90
N ARG A 2 -73.12 47.23 10.75
CA ARG A 2 -71.65 47.13 10.59
C ARG A 2 -71.32 45.65 10.69
N THR A 3 -70.94 45.04 9.58
CA THR A 3 -70.51 43.64 9.49
C THR A 3 -68.99 43.62 9.39
N ALA A 4 -68.34 43.14 10.45
CA ALA A 4 -66.94 42.81 10.49
C ALA A 4 -66.76 41.35 10.02
N LEU A 5 -66.01 41.13 8.96
CA LEU A 5 -65.51 39.82 8.54
C LEU A 5 -64.05 39.98 8.10
N SER A 6 -63.11 39.75 9.01
CA SER A 6 -61.67 39.84 8.75
C SER A 6 -60.91 38.91 9.65
N ILE A 7 -60.93 37.60 9.36
CA ILE A 7 -59.94 36.63 9.83
C ILE A 7 -59.86 35.49 8.80
N GLY A 8 -58.64 35.08 8.42
CA GLY A 8 -58.42 33.69 8.00
C GLY A 8 -57.72 33.44 6.65
N GLY A 9 -56.57 34.06 6.38
CA GLY A 9 -55.79 33.74 5.17
C GLY A 9 -54.27 33.67 5.31
N ARG A 10 -53.69 34.24 6.38
CA ARG A 10 -52.22 34.37 6.52
C ARG A 10 -51.53 33.21 7.25
N GLY A 11 -52.26 32.33 7.93
CA GLY A 11 -51.67 31.23 8.72
C GLY A 11 -51.29 29.97 7.94
N ILE A 12 -51.85 29.77 6.75
CA ILE A 12 -51.63 28.55 5.95
C ILE A 12 -50.34 28.65 5.13
N ILE A 13 -50.00 29.85 4.65
CA ILE A 13 -48.78 30.06 3.83
C ILE A 13 -47.51 29.95 4.69
N THR A 14 -47.54 30.45 5.93
CA THR A 14 -46.39 30.37 6.85
C THR A 14 -46.16 28.94 7.36
N THR A 15 -47.23 28.18 7.61
CA THR A 15 -47.13 26.77 8.00
C THR A 15 -46.68 25.88 6.84
N LEU A 16 -47.12 26.14 5.60
CA LEU A 16 -46.64 25.42 4.43
C LEU A 16 -45.18 25.74 4.11
N LEU A 17 -44.73 26.99 4.32
CA LEU A 17 -43.32 27.38 4.17
C LEU A 17 -42.44 26.75 5.24
N PHE A 18 -42.90 26.66 6.50
CA PHE A 18 -42.21 25.93 7.56
C PHE A 18 -42.15 24.42 7.29
N LEU A 19 -43.19 23.83 6.70
CA LEU A 19 -43.20 22.42 6.29
C LEU A 19 -42.29 22.16 5.07
N LEU A 20 -42.22 23.10 4.12
CA LEU A 20 -41.27 23.06 2.98
C LEU A 20 -39.83 23.30 3.42
N LEU A 21 -39.60 24.07 4.49
CA LEU A 21 -38.29 24.26 5.12
C LEU A 21 -37.91 23.03 5.97
N ALA A 22 -38.87 22.35 6.59
CA ALA A 22 -38.64 21.10 7.34
C ALA A 22 -38.41 19.87 6.43
N LEU A 23 -38.72 19.98 5.13
CA LEU A 23 -38.36 19.01 4.09
C LEU A 23 -36.92 19.18 3.59
N THR A 24 -36.10 20.05 4.21
CA THR A 24 -34.65 19.96 4.06
C THR A 24 -34.22 18.62 4.63
N VAL A 25 -33.98 17.68 3.71
CA VAL A 25 -33.47 16.33 3.95
C VAL A 25 -32.44 16.38 5.08
N HIS A 26 -32.81 15.84 6.22
CA HIS A 26 -31.90 15.61 7.33
C HIS A 26 -31.00 14.44 6.91
N ALA A 27 -30.01 14.75 6.08
CA ALA A 27 -28.94 13.80 5.79
C ALA A 27 -28.07 13.77 7.05
N GLU A 28 -28.03 12.63 7.72
CA GLU A 28 -27.07 12.42 8.80
C GLU A 28 -25.66 12.70 8.25
N PRO A 29 -24.81 13.43 8.99
CA PRO A 29 -23.46 13.72 8.55
C PRO A 29 -22.69 12.40 8.41
N ILE A 30 -22.15 12.16 7.21
CA ILE A 30 -21.33 10.97 6.94
C ILE A 30 -20.03 11.08 7.73
N ASN A 31 -19.71 10.05 8.52
CA ASN A 31 -18.46 9.98 9.27
C ASN A 31 -17.48 9.01 8.63
N ILE A 32 -16.20 9.41 8.60
CA ILE A 32 -15.09 8.56 8.18
C ILE A 32 -14.52 7.87 9.42
N ILE A 33 -14.58 6.53 9.44
CA ILE A 33 -14.12 5.71 10.56
C ILE A 33 -12.72 5.19 10.26
N LEU A 34 -11.72 5.72 10.97
CA LEU A 34 -10.33 5.29 10.82
C LEU A 34 -10.08 3.97 11.59
N LYS A 35 -9.54 2.96 10.90
CA LYS A 35 -9.27 1.62 11.46
C LYS A 35 -7.79 1.40 11.78
N SER A 36 -6.90 1.81 10.87
CA SER A 36 -5.45 1.60 11.02
C SER A 36 -4.65 2.74 10.38
N PRO A 37 -3.54 3.19 10.97
CA PRO A 37 -3.08 2.83 12.32
C PRO A 37 -3.99 3.41 13.42
N ALA A 38 -3.92 2.82 14.62
CA ALA A 38 -4.60 3.39 15.79
C ALA A 38 -3.94 4.73 16.18
N ASN A 39 -4.69 5.63 16.83
CA ASN A 39 -4.13 6.88 17.32
C ASN A 39 -3.08 6.58 18.41
N GLY A 40 -1.88 7.14 18.28
CA GLY A 40 -0.74 6.89 19.15
C GLY A 40 -0.01 5.56 18.89
N ALA A 41 -0.34 4.83 17.82
CA ALA A 41 0.30 3.56 17.53
C ALA A 41 1.82 3.71 17.31
N VAL A 42 2.57 2.66 17.67
CA VAL A 42 3.99 2.52 17.33
C VAL A 42 4.12 1.42 16.28
N ILE A 43 4.67 1.77 15.12
CA ILE A 43 4.83 0.89 13.97
C ILE A 43 6.31 0.61 13.81
N THR A 44 6.68 -0.65 13.63
CA THR A 44 8.08 -1.10 13.49
C THR A 44 8.45 -1.47 12.05
N THR A 45 7.59 -1.12 11.09
CA THR A 45 7.74 -1.39 9.65
C THR A 45 7.65 -0.10 8.82
N TYR A 46 8.32 -0.05 7.66
CA TYR A 46 8.24 1.10 6.74
C TYR A 46 6.88 1.18 6.06
N THR A 47 6.35 0.03 5.66
CA THR A 47 5.04 -0.05 5.05
C THR A 47 3.97 0.04 6.13
N GLN A 48 3.15 1.07 6.06
CA GLN A 48 1.96 1.21 6.88
C GLN A 48 0.71 1.16 6.01
N ASP A 49 -0.24 0.33 6.43
CA ASP A 49 -1.58 0.27 5.86
C ASP A 49 -2.53 1.25 6.55
N PHE A 50 -2.97 2.24 5.80
CA PHE A 50 -4.00 3.19 6.17
C PHE A 50 -5.37 2.63 5.78
N ILE A 51 -6.11 2.17 6.79
CA ILE A 51 -7.41 1.51 6.61
C ILE A 51 -8.50 2.39 7.20
N TYR A 52 -9.56 2.61 6.43
CA TYR A 52 -10.72 3.39 6.85
C TYR A 52 -12.02 2.84 6.26
N ASP A 53 -13.12 3.24 6.89
CA ASP A 53 -14.50 2.85 6.56
C ASP A 53 -15.42 4.07 6.69
N PHE A 54 -16.71 3.89 6.44
CA PHE A 54 -17.76 4.89 6.59
C PHE A 54 -18.89 4.32 7.45
N ASP A 55 -19.55 5.17 8.21
CA ASP A 55 -20.72 4.79 9.00
C ASP A 55 -21.93 4.40 8.13
N ASP A 56 -22.17 5.13 7.04
CA ASP A 56 -23.19 4.80 6.04
C ASP A 56 -22.58 4.43 4.67
N TYR A 57 -23.38 4.32 3.61
CA TYR A 57 -22.93 4.00 2.25
C TYR A 57 -22.88 5.30 1.44
N PRO A 58 -21.86 6.15 1.63
CA PRO A 58 -21.82 7.41 0.93
C PRO A 58 -21.53 7.20 -0.54
N SER A 59 -22.22 7.95 -1.38
CA SER A 59 -21.81 8.15 -2.76
C SER A 59 -20.58 9.05 -2.78
N MET A 60 -19.40 8.48 -2.53
CA MET A 60 -18.10 9.18 -2.59
C MET A 60 -17.54 9.21 -4.01
N ILE A 61 -17.01 10.35 -4.42
CA ILE A 61 -16.28 10.51 -5.69
C ILE A 61 -14.83 10.04 -5.49
N ASN A 62 -14.17 10.57 -4.46
CA ASN A 62 -12.78 10.28 -4.14
C ASN A 62 -12.51 10.44 -2.64
N CYS A 63 -11.43 9.79 -2.19
CA CYS A 63 -10.84 9.99 -0.87
C CYS A 63 -9.32 10.06 -1.02
N SER A 64 -8.72 10.98 -0.28
CA SER A 64 -7.30 11.28 -0.25
C SER A 64 -6.72 10.97 1.12
N LEU A 65 -5.57 10.30 1.15
CA LEU A 65 -4.75 10.12 2.33
C LEU A 65 -3.82 11.32 2.45
N ILE A 66 -3.88 12.01 3.60
CA ILE A 66 -2.96 13.06 3.97
C ILE A 66 -2.09 12.55 5.11
N VAL A 67 -0.76 12.65 4.97
CA VAL A 67 0.22 12.34 6.02
C VAL A 67 1.16 13.53 6.15
N ASP A 68 1.40 14.01 7.37
CA ASP A 68 2.24 15.20 7.65
C ASP A 68 1.89 16.40 6.76
N ASP A 69 0.59 16.70 6.66
CA ASP A 69 0.00 17.76 5.82
C ASP A 69 0.29 17.64 4.30
N LYS A 70 0.78 16.48 3.84
CA LYS A 70 1.07 16.18 2.44
C LYS A 70 0.13 15.13 1.87
N LEU A 71 -0.32 15.35 0.64
CA LEU A 71 -1.13 14.38 -0.11
C LEU A 71 -0.25 13.21 -0.58
N GLU A 72 -0.48 12.02 -0.01
CA GLU A 72 0.32 10.82 -0.31
C GLU A 72 -0.39 9.83 -1.23
N GLY A 73 -1.73 9.84 -1.24
CA GLY A 73 -2.50 8.92 -2.08
C GLY A 73 -3.94 9.34 -2.26
N PHE A 74 -4.59 8.77 -3.27
CA PHE A 74 -6.04 8.91 -3.45
C PHE A 74 -6.65 7.64 -4.03
N ARG A 75 -7.90 7.35 -3.67
CA ARG A 75 -8.76 6.34 -4.30
C ARG A 75 -9.97 7.00 -4.92
N ASN A 76 -10.31 6.60 -6.15
CA ASN A 76 -11.47 7.09 -6.88
C ASN A 76 -12.52 5.99 -7.14
N ALA A 77 -13.78 6.42 -7.24
CA ALA A 77 -14.90 5.78 -7.94
C ALA A 77 -15.37 4.36 -7.53
N LEU A 78 -14.68 3.62 -6.66
CA LEU A 78 -15.08 2.30 -6.16
C LEU A 78 -14.72 2.12 -4.67
N ILE A 79 -14.99 3.15 -3.89
CA ILE A 79 -14.90 3.07 -2.43
C ILE A 79 -15.99 2.09 -1.99
N ARG A 80 -15.56 0.92 -1.52
CA ARG A 80 -16.45 -0.08 -0.90
C ARG A 80 -16.50 0.23 0.58
N ARG A 81 -17.63 -0.06 1.23
CA ARG A 81 -17.79 0.17 2.67
C ARG A 81 -16.58 -0.41 3.44
N ASN A 82 -16.27 -1.69 3.25
CA ASN A 82 -15.38 -2.39 4.18
C ASN A 82 -13.96 -2.72 3.68
N ASP A 83 -13.34 -1.96 2.78
CA ASP A 83 -12.01 -2.34 2.25
C ASP A 83 -11.16 -1.18 1.71
N ASN A 84 -11.25 0.00 2.33
CA ASN A 84 -10.47 1.15 1.88
C ASN A 84 -9.10 1.13 2.54
N LYS A 85 -8.14 0.52 1.84
CA LYS A 85 -6.74 0.42 2.24
C LYS A 85 -5.84 1.23 1.31
N MET A 86 -4.95 2.05 1.85
CA MET A 86 -3.82 2.65 1.14
C MET A 86 -2.55 2.28 1.87
N THR A 87 -1.53 1.82 1.15
CA THR A 87 -0.25 1.43 1.74
C THR A 87 0.79 2.47 1.36
N LEU A 88 1.53 2.97 2.34
CA LEU A 88 2.59 3.96 2.13
C LEU A 88 3.85 3.49 2.86
N GLU A 89 5.01 3.81 2.29
CA GLU A 89 6.30 3.67 2.95
C GLU A 89 6.65 4.97 3.68
N LEU A 90 6.99 4.86 4.96
CA LEU A 90 7.29 5.99 5.84
C LEU A 90 8.65 5.80 6.52
N GLY A 91 9.38 6.91 6.69
CA GLY A 91 10.62 6.91 7.49
C GLY A 91 10.33 6.81 8.98
N SER A 92 11.39 6.64 9.79
CA SER A 92 11.23 6.71 11.25
C SER A 92 10.85 8.11 11.70
N GLY A 93 10.02 8.20 12.73
CA GLY A 93 9.60 9.46 13.31
C GLY A 93 8.14 9.46 13.75
N LYS A 94 7.70 10.59 14.28
CA LYS A 94 6.29 10.83 14.61
C LYS A 94 5.59 11.43 13.39
N HIS A 95 4.45 10.85 13.04
CA HIS A 95 3.65 11.24 11.89
C HIS A 95 2.23 11.59 12.30
N THR A 96 1.57 12.43 11.50
CA THR A 96 0.13 12.68 11.56
C THR A 96 -0.55 12.18 10.30
N TRP A 97 -1.80 11.76 10.38
CA TRP A 97 -2.57 11.40 9.19
C TRP A 97 -4.08 11.62 9.36
N TYR A 98 -4.75 11.81 8.24
CA TYR A 98 -6.21 11.85 8.15
C TYR A 98 -6.67 11.53 6.72
N ILE A 99 -7.97 11.25 6.56
CA ILE A 99 -8.60 11.02 5.28
C ILE A 99 -9.50 12.20 4.93
N LYS A 100 -9.41 12.66 3.69
CA LYS A 100 -10.25 13.72 3.13
C LYS A 100 -10.99 13.20 1.90
N CYS A 101 -12.32 13.22 1.93
CA CYS A 101 -13.18 12.70 0.87
C CYS A 101 -14.04 13.80 0.26
N VAL A 102 -14.43 13.60 -1.01
CA VAL A 102 -15.44 14.43 -1.69
C VAL A 102 -16.61 13.55 -2.11
N ASP A 103 -17.82 13.92 -1.70
CA ASP A 103 -19.04 13.21 -2.05
C ASP A 103 -19.58 13.58 -3.46
N THR A 104 -20.62 12.89 -3.93
CA THR A 104 -21.27 13.19 -5.23
C THR A 104 -21.99 14.53 -5.30
N SER A 105 -22.23 15.17 -4.16
CA SER A 105 -22.76 16.53 -4.04
C SER A 105 -21.65 17.58 -4.00
N LEU A 106 -20.38 17.17 -4.11
CA LEU A 106 -19.18 17.99 -4.01
C LEU A 106 -18.93 18.58 -2.62
N ASN A 107 -19.50 17.97 -1.57
CA ASN A 107 -19.16 18.31 -0.20
C ASN A 107 -17.86 17.63 0.20
N GLU A 108 -17.04 18.34 0.98
CA GLU A 108 -15.81 17.82 1.53
C GLU A 108 -16.06 17.26 2.94
N ILE A 109 -15.56 16.05 3.19
CA ILE A 109 -15.68 15.35 4.47
C ILE A 109 -14.27 14.99 4.93
N ILE A 110 -13.91 15.38 6.14
CA ILE A 110 -12.57 15.19 6.73
C ILE A 110 -12.73 14.34 7.98
N SER A 111 -11.88 13.31 8.13
CA SER A 111 -11.84 12.50 9.36
C SER A 111 -11.20 13.26 10.52
N GLU A 112 -11.19 12.65 11.70
CA GLU A 112 -10.24 13.04 12.75
C GLU A 112 -8.79 12.92 12.27
N THR A 113 -7.90 13.72 12.86
CA THR A 113 -6.45 13.59 12.68
C THR A 113 -5.89 12.64 13.74
N ARG A 114 -5.16 11.63 13.30
CA ARG A 114 -4.47 10.68 14.18
C ARG A 114 -2.97 10.88 14.12
N THR A 115 -2.31 10.54 15.22
CA THR A 115 -0.86 10.50 15.31
C THR A 115 -0.38 9.06 15.40
N PHE A 116 0.83 8.78 14.96
CA PHE A 116 1.51 7.50 15.18
C PHE A 116 3.01 7.73 15.12
N THR A 117 3.79 6.78 15.62
CA THR A 117 5.25 6.80 15.55
C THR A 117 5.70 5.61 14.74
N VAL A 118 6.49 5.84 13.70
CA VAL A 118 7.23 4.78 13.05
C VAL A 118 8.56 4.68 13.80
N ASN A 119 8.70 3.65 14.63
CA ASN A 119 9.94 3.32 15.28
C ASN A 119 10.60 2.16 14.52
N ILE A 120 11.33 2.49 13.46
CA ILE A 120 12.23 1.53 12.85
C ILE A 120 13.59 1.62 13.56
N GLU A 121 13.61 1.36 14.86
CA GLU A 121 14.83 0.89 15.48
C GLU A 121 15.18 -0.42 14.79
N GLY A 122 16.22 -0.37 13.98
CA GLY A 122 16.73 -1.51 13.27
C GLY A 122 16.93 -2.67 14.23
N GLY A 123 16.08 -3.69 14.13
CA GLY A 123 16.16 -4.84 15.02
C GLY A 123 17.59 -5.37 15.01
N ILE A 124 18.22 -5.40 16.19
CA ILE A 124 19.47 -6.11 16.39
C ILE A 124 19.08 -7.58 16.49
N GLN A 125 19.41 -8.35 15.46
CA GLN A 125 19.37 -9.80 15.51
C GLN A 125 20.78 -10.31 15.79
N GLU A 126 20.89 -11.57 16.18
CA GLU A 126 22.17 -12.18 16.49
C GLU A 126 23.14 -12.04 15.29
N GLY A 127 24.18 -11.20 15.45
CA GLY A 127 25.20 -10.95 14.43
C GLY A 127 24.95 -9.80 13.43
N TYR A 128 23.76 -9.18 13.38
CA TYR A 128 23.52 -8.03 12.48
C TYR A 128 22.44 -7.04 12.95
N GLN A 129 22.54 -5.80 12.47
CA GLN A 129 21.54 -4.74 12.63
C GLN A 129 20.86 -4.46 11.30
N THR A 130 19.53 -4.35 11.27
CA THR A 130 18.81 -3.96 10.04
C THR A 130 18.59 -2.45 10.00
N ILE A 131 19.33 -1.71 9.20
CA ILE A 131 18.97 -0.31 8.89
C ILE A 131 17.98 -0.34 7.75
N TYR A 132 17.08 0.64 7.66
CA TYR A 132 16.39 0.82 6.40
C TYR A 132 16.42 2.27 5.93
N ASN A 133 16.44 2.37 4.61
CA ASN A 133 16.80 3.56 3.89
C ASN A 133 15.54 4.37 3.54
N PRO A 134 15.68 5.69 3.27
CA PRO A 134 14.56 6.54 2.87
C PRO A 134 13.81 6.08 1.61
N ASN A 135 14.41 5.18 0.82
CA ASN A 135 13.81 4.57 -0.37
C ASN A 135 13.03 3.28 -0.08
N GLY A 136 12.82 2.94 1.19
CA GLY A 136 12.11 1.72 1.63
C GLY A 136 12.94 0.44 1.61
N LEU A 137 14.20 0.49 1.16
CA LEU A 137 15.08 -0.70 1.07
C LEU A 137 15.85 -0.93 2.37
N ARG A 138 16.13 -2.20 2.69
CA ARG A 138 16.92 -2.61 3.87
C ARG A 138 18.42 -2.58 3.59
N SER A 139 19.18 -2.25 4.63
CA SER A 139 20.62 -2.45 4.74
C SER A 139 20.90 -3.36 5.93
N TYR A 140 21.63 -4.45 5.72
CA TYR A 140 22.04 -5.35 6.80
C TYR A 140 23.44 -5.02 7.26
N VAL A 141 23.58 -4.45 8.45
CA VAL A 141 24.85 -4.03 9.01
C VAL A 141 25.42 -5.12 9.89
N ILE A 142 26.55 -5.67 9.45
CA ILE A 142 27.30 -6.70 10.16
C ILE A 142 28.58 -6.07 10.67
N THR A 143 28.79 -6.10 11.98
CA THR A 143 30.08 -5.68 12.56
C THR A 143 30.93 -6.92 12.77
N ILE A 144 32.03 -6.98 12.02
CA ILE A 144 32.93 -8.13 11.98
C ILE A 144 33.88 -8.07 13.18
N THR A 145 33.87 -9.13 13.98
CA THR A 145 34.83 -9.34 15.08
C THR A 145 35.54 -10.69 14.92
N PRO A 146 36.84 -10.80 15.25
CA PRO A 146 37.55 -12.09 15.24
C PRO A 146 36.81 -13.14 16.07
N GLY A 147 36.67 -14.36 15.53
CA GLY A 147 35.98 -15.47 16.18
C GLY A 147 34.44 -15.41 16.14
N GLN A 148 33.85 -14.43 15.44
CA GLN A 148 32.40 -14.34 15.29
C GLN A 148 31.84 -15.52 14.48
N SER A 149 30.77 -16.13 14.99
CA SER A 149 30.03 -17.18 14.28
C SER A 149 29.45 -16.68 12.94
N PRO A 150 29.25 -17.57 11.96
CA PRO A 150 28.56 -17.21 10.72
C PRO A 150 27.19 -16.58 10.98
N VAL A 151 26.86 -15.55 10.21
CA VAL A 151 25.61 -14.78 10.33
C VAL A 151 24.69 -15.14 9.17
N GLU A 152 23.52 -15.68 9.46
CA GLU A 152 22.48 -15.94 8.45
C GLU A 152 21.63 -14.68 8.23
N LEU A 153 21.57 -14.22 6.98
CA LEU A 153 20.74 -13.08 6.60
C LEU A 153 19.34 -13.55 6.15
N PRO A 154 18.29 -12.79 6.46
CA PRO A 154 16.93 -13.13 6.05
C PRO A 154 16.79 -12.92 4.53
N GLY A 155 15.63 -13.30 3.98
CA GLY A 155 15.35 -13.14 2.55
C GLY A 155 15.55 -11.69 2.08
N MET A 156 16.62 -11.47 1.32
CA MET A 156 17.01 -10.16 0.79
C MET A 156 16.42 -9.93 -0.61
N LYS A 157 16.01 -8.70 -0.90
CA LYS A 157 15.44 -8.31 -2.20
C LYS A 157 16.45 -7.56 -3.07
N GLY A 158 16.21 -7.50 -4.37
CA GLY A 158 16.97 -6.64 -5.27
C GLY A 158 16.84 -5.17 -4.85
N GLY A 159 17.97 -4.48 -4.77
CA GLY A 159 18.12 -3.10 -4.31
C GLY A 159 18.57 -2.97 -2.84
N GLU A 160 18.45 -4.03 -2.03
CA GLU A 160 18.96 -4.05 -0.65
C GLU A 160 20.50 -4.17 -0.64
N ASP A 161 21.15 -3.76 0.45
CA ASP A 161 22.61 -3.87 0.60
C ASP A 161 23.04 -4.54 1.91
N ILE A 162 24.26 -5.06 1.91
CA ILE A 162 24.95 -5.55 3.10
C ILE A 162 26.06 -4.53 3.42
N GLN A 163 26.07 -4.03 4.65
CA GLN A 163 27.10 -3.15 5.17
C GLN A 163 28.02 -3.94 6.10
N ILE A 164 29.29 -4.06 5.73
CA ILE A 164 30.29 -4.78 6.50
C ILE A 164 31.15 -3.75 7.25
N LYS A 165 31.11 -3.79 8.58
CA LYS A 165 31.92 -2.91 9.44
C LYS A 165 33.13 -3.67 9.96
N ILE A 166 34.34 -3.23 9.57
CA ILE A 166 35.62 -3.81 10.00
C ILE A 166 36.50 -2.67 10.53
N LYS A 167 36.98 -2.79 11.77
CA LYS A 167 37.88 -1.79 12.41
C LYS A 167 37.40 -0.33 12.25
N GLY A 168 36.08 -0.10 12.35
CA GLY A 168 35.46 1.23 12.21
C GLY A 168 35.25 1.74 10.77
N LYS A 169 35.75 1.03 9.75
CA LYS A 169 35.43 1.30 8.33
C LYS A 169 34.18 0.54 7.92
N THR A 170 33.40 1.09 6.99
CA THR A 170 32.17 0.47 6.47
C THR A 170 32.32 0.21 4.97
N TYR A 171 32.04 -1.03 4.55
CA TYR A 171 32.04 -1.47 3.16
C TYR A 171 30.63 -1.86 2.73
N HIS A 172 30.29 -1.67 1.46
CA HIS A 172 28.94 -1.90 0.95
C HIS A 172 28.91 -2.92 -0.18
N LEU A 173 28.01 -3.88 -0.08
CA LEU A 173 27.67 -4.86 -1.10
C LEU A 173 26.21 -4.68 -1.53
N ASP A 174 25.98 -4.13 -2.72
CA ASP A 174 24.65 -3.84 -3.24
C ASP A 174 24.09 -5.04 -4.01
N LEU A 175 22.92 -5.56 -3.65
CA LEU A 175 22.23 -6.58 -4.44
C LEU A 175 21.54 -5.90 -5.60
N LEU A 176 22.04 -6.06 -6.82
CA LEU A 176 21.50 -5.37 -7.99
C LEU A 176 20.22 -6.04 -8.50
N ARG A 177 20.28 -7.35 -8.71
CA ARG A 177 19.17 -8.16 -9.23
C ARG A 177 19.38 -9.64 -8.95
N MET A 178 18.31 -10.40 -9.07
CA MET A 178 18.32 -11.85 -9.00
C MET A 178 17.41 -12.43 -10.09
N GLY A 179 17.63 -13.70 -10.42
CA GLY A 179 16.87 -14.37 -11.46
C GLY A 179 17.24 -15.83 -11.60
N SER A 180 16.89 -16.41 -12.74
CA SER A 180 17.24 -17.79 -13.11
C SER A 180 18.04 -17.82 -14.41
N ALA A 181 19.04 -18.70 -14.46
CA ALA A 181 19.86 -19.02 -15.61
C ALA A 181 19.79 -20.55 -15.83
N GLY A 182 18.94 -20.97 -16.77
CA GLY A 182 18.58 -22.38 -16.93
C GLY A 182 17.89 -22.90 -15.66
N ASN A 183 18.44 -23.98 -15.10
CA ASN A 183 17.91 -24.63 -13.89
C ASN A 183 18.52 -24.08 -12.59
N THR A 184 19.34 -23.03 -12.67
CA THR A 184 20.03 -22.46 -11.51
C THR A 184 19.57 -21.04 -11.26
N SER A 185 19.39 -20.67 -9.99
CA SER A 185 19.13 -19.28 -9.64
C SER A 185 20.43 -18.51 -9.44
N PHE A 186 20.40 -17.19 -9.63
CA PHE A 186 21.56 -16.33 -9.49
C PHE A 186 21.23 -15.00 -8.81
N VAL A 187 22.26 -14.38 -8.23
CA VAL A 187 22.24 -12.99 -7.74
C VAL A 187 23.42 -12.23 -8.35
N GLU A 188 23.20 -10.98 -8.76
CA GLU A 188 24.26 -10.04 -9.09
C GLU A 188 24.47 -9.06 -7.94
N ILE A 189 25.69 -9.00 -7.42
CA ILE A 189 26.09 -8.17 -6.29
C ILE A 189 27.19 -7.22 -6.76
N ARG A 190 27.11 -5.96 -6.36
CA ARG A 190 28.15 -4.96 -6.62
C ARG A 190 28.91 -4.65 -5.35
N ASN A 191 30.23 -4.78 -5.39
CA ASN A 191 31.09 -4.17 -4.37
C ASN A 191 31.23 -2.67 -4.71
N ARG A 192 30.78 -1.80 -3.81
CA ARG A 192 30.76 -0.35 -4.06
C ARG A 192 32.16 0.27 -4.06
N ALA A 193 33.11 -0.28 -3.30
CA ALA A 193 34.47 0.25 -3.21
C ALA A 193 35.25 0.02 -4.50
N SER A 194 35.18 -1.19 -5.06
CA SER A 194 35.87 -1.57 -6.30
C SER A 194 35.04 -1.31 -7.57
N SER A 195 33.74 -1.02 -7.43
CA SER A 195 32.76 -0.98 -8.51
C SER A 195 32.62 -2.30 -9.30
N THR A 196 33.17 -3.41 -8.78
CA THR A 196 33.07 -4.72 -9.43
C THR A 196 31.68 -5.32 -9.23
N ILE A 197 31.18 -6.00 -10.26
CA ILE A 197 29.92 -6.75 -10.21
C ILE A 197 30.26 -8.24 -10.25
N HIS A 198 29.80 -8.97 -9.26
CA HIS A 198 29.94 -10.41 -9.16
C HIS A 198 28.58 -11.07 -9.40
N ARG A 199 28.59 -12.17 -10.15
CA ARG A 199 27.40 -13.00 -10.37
C ARG A 199 27.58 -14.31 -9.61
N MET A 200 26.74 -14.53 -8.61
CA MET A 200 26.72 -15.75 -7.80
C MET A 200 25.62 -16.68 -8.30
N LEU A 201 25.93 -17.96 -8.48
CA LEU A 201 24.93 -19.00 -8.72
C LEU A 201 24.57 -19.68 -7.39
N VAL A 202 23.41 -20.34 -7.31
CA VAL A 202 23.07 -21.14 -6.12
C VAL A 202 23.60 -22.57 -6.29
N PRO A 203 24.32 -23.14 -5.31
CA PRO A 203 25.03 -22.50 -4.20
C PRO A 203 26.44 -22.05 -4.63
N THR A 204 26.90 -20.88 -4.19
CA THR A 204 28.27 -20.41 -4.46
C THR A 204 28.72 -19.49 -3.32
N THR A 205 30.02 -19.49 -3.03
CA THR A 205 30.65 -18.62 -2.05
C THR A 205 31.60 -17.66 -2.75
N LEU A 206 31.59 -16.40 -2.34
CA LEU A 206 32.55 -15.38 -2.76
C LEU A 206 33.30 -14.86 -1.54
N SER A 207 34.62 -14.85 -1.63
CA SER A 207 35.50 -14.28 -0.62
C SER A 207 35.77 -12.81 -0.93
N PHE A 208 35.77 -11.97 0.10
CA PHE A 208 36.10 -10.55 0.00
C PHE A 208 37.24 -10.21 0.94
N ASP A 209 38.28 -9.60 0.38
CA ASP A 209 39.35 -8.88 1.08
C ASP A 209 39.08 -7.39 0.79
N PHE A 210 38.59 -6.66 1.80
CA PHE A 210 38.18 -5.27 1.66
C PHE A 210 39.31 -4.29 1.94
N ASP A 211 40.23 -4.62 2.86
CA ASP A 211 41.36 -3.76 3.20
C ASP A 211 42.65 -4.06 2.41
N HIS A 212 42.59 -5.06 1.51
CA HIS A 212 43.63 -5.44 0.55
C HIS A 212 44.94 -5.89 1.22
N ASP A 213 44.84 -6.54 2.38
CA ASP A 213 45.98 -7.11 3.10
C ASP A 213 46.29 -8.57 2.68
N ASN A 214 45.58 -9.08 1.66
CA ASN A 214 45.57 -10.48 1.18
C ASN A 214 44.99 -11.47 2.20
N ILE A 215 44.27 -10.99 3.21
CA ILE A 215 43.51 -11.80 4.14
C ILE A 215 42.03 -11.66 3.79
N THR A 216 41.34 -12.80 3.63
CA THR A 216 39.89 -12.78 3.43
C THR A 216 39.21 -12.26 4.69
N ASP A 217 38.56 -11.11 4.60
CA ASP A 217 37.75 -10.53 5.67
C ASP A 217 36.46 -11.33 5.89
N ILE A 218 35.76 -11.67 4.80
CA ILE A 218 34.50 -12.43 4.85
C ILE A 218 34.37 -13.42 3.69
N ASP A 219 33.66 -14.52 3.95
CA ASP A 219 33.04 -15.35 2.93
C ASP A 219 31.54 -15.08 2.87
N LEU A 220 31.04 -14.67 1.71
CA LEU A 220 29.62 -14.50 1.42
C LEU A 220 29.11 -15.71 0.65
N SER A 221 28.28 -16.53 1.30
CA SER A 221 27.70 -17.75 0.72
C SER A 221 26.25 -17.55 0.31
N LEU A 222 25.93 -17.68 -0.97
CA LEU A 222 24.56 -17.67 -1.47
C LEU A 222 23.93 -19.06 -1.30
N LYS A 223 22.97 -19.19 -0.38
CA LYS A 223 22.33 -20.48 -0.05
C LYS A 223 21.15 -20.81 -0.94
N ASN A 224 20.29 -19.83 -1.19
CA ASN A 224 19.06 -20.03 -1.96
C ASN A 224 18.58 -18.71 -2.58
N VAL A 225 17.81 -18.82 -3.66
CA VAL A 225 17.04 -17.71 -4.23
C VAL A 225 15.62 -18.21 -4.49
N GLU A 226 14.69 -17.76 -3.65
CA GLU A 226 13.30 -18.16 -3.70
C GLU A 226 12.53 -17.29 -4.71
N ARG A 227 11.97 -17.96 -5.74
CA ARG A 227 11.08 -17.36 -6.75
C ARG A 227 11.64 -16.13 -7.46
N SER A 228 12.96 -15.94 -7.50
CA SER A 228 13.60 -14.71 -7.98
C SER A 228 13.17 -13.44 -7.25
N VAL A 229 12.74 -13.56 -5.99
CA VAL A 229 12.31 -12.42 -5.16
C VAL A 229 13.18 -12.26 -3.92
N ASN A 230 13.51 -13.37 -3.26
CA ASN A 230 14.28 -13.37 -2.01
C ASN A 230 15.58 -14.17 -2.18
N ALA A 231 16.72 -13.59 -1.83
CA ALA A 231 18.02 -14.25 -1.77
C ALA A 231 18.45 -14.45 -0.31
N TYR A 232 18.97 -15.63 0.01
CA TYR A 232 19.37 -16.00 1.37
C TYR A 232 20.89 -16.19 1.42
N PHE A 233 21.55 -15.50 2.34
CA PHE A 233 23.01 -15.46 2.46
C PHE A 233 23.46 -15.94 3.83
N ILE A 234 24.66 -16.51 3.88
CA ILE A 234 25.44 -16.65 5.10
C ILE A 234 26.71 -15.82 4.94
N VAL A 235 27.00 -14.97 5.92
CA VAL A 235 28.24 -14.20 6.01
C VAL A 235 29.13 -14.86 7.06
N THR A 236 30.28 -15.38 6.66
CA THR A 236 31.25 -15.99 7.56
C THR A 236 32.43 -15.04 7.76
N PRO A 237 32.58 -14.42 8.94
CA PRO A 237 33.74 -13.57 9.27
C PRO A 237 35.02 -14.39 9.39
N TYR A 238 36.15 -13.85 8.91
CA TYR A 238 37.49 -14.44 9.06
C TYR A 238 37.51 -15.98 8.87
N PRO A 239 37.10 -16.49 7.70
CA PRO A 239 37.03 -17.92 7.45
C PRO A 239 38.38 -18.57 7.78
N THR A 240 38.31 -19.68 8.52
CA THR A 240 39.31 -20.20 9.46
C THR A 240 40.64 -20.66 8.84
N SER A 241 40.92 -20.37 7.57
CA SER A 241 42.21 -20.71 6.95
C SER A 241 43.40 -19.97 7.57
N MET A 242 43.19 -18.92 8.36
CA MET A 242 44.27 -18.11 8.96
C MET A 242 44.53 -18.39 10.45
N LEU A 243 43.53 -18.87 11.20
CA LEU A 243 43.67 -19.06 12.65
C LEU A 243 44.57 -20.24 13.05
N LYS A 244 44.90 -21.11 12.08
CA LYS A 244 45.69 -22.32 12.33
C LYS A 244 47.19 -22.05 12.35
N GLU A 245 47.66 -20.99 11.70
CA GLU A 245 49.10 -20.71 11.58
C GLU A 245 49.59 -19.88 12.79
N GLU A 246 48.81 -18.91 13.25
CA GLU A 246 49.18 -18.11 14.44
C GLU A 246 49.09 -18.91 15.76
N LEU A 247 48.22 -19.93 15.83
CA LEU A 247 48.15 -20.84 16.99
C LEU A 247 49.27 -21.89 17.01
N LEU A 248 49.94 -22.15 15.89
CA LEU A 248 51.08 -23.08 15.82
C LEU A 248 52.42 -22.40 16.14
N GLU A 249 52.51 -21.07 16.07
CA GLU A 249 53.74 -20.33 16.38
C GLU A 249 53.85 -19.83 17.84
N GLN A 250 52.82 -20.07 18.65
CA GLN A 250 52.82 -19.74 20.09
C GLN A 250 52.84 -20.96 21.01
N GLU A 251 53.39 -22.12 20.61
CA GLU A 251 53.73 -23.16 21.59
C GLU A 251 54.83 -22.63 22.53
N PRO A 252 54.54 -22.40 23.83
CA PRO A 252 55.56 -22.10 24.80
C PRO A 252 56.19 -23.43 25.23
N ILE A 253 57.48 -23.55 25.00
CA ILE A 253 58.33 -24.44 25.77
C ILE A 253 58.25 -23.95 27.22
N HIS A 254 57.37 -24.52 28.05
CA HIS A 254 57.65 -24.88 29.44
C HIS A 254 56.48 -25.58 30.14
N ALA A 255 56.87 -26.61 30.87
CA ALA A 255 56.06 -27.58 31.58
C ALA A 255 55.59 -27.10 32.98
N GLU A 256 54.78 -27.97 33.59
CA GLU A 256 54.46 -28.12 35.02
C GLU A 256 53.32 -27.26 35.60
N THR A 257 52.17 -27.88 35.87
CA THR A 257 51.68 -28.37 37.20
C THR A 257 50.90 -27.25 37.90
N GLU A 258 49.62 -27.35 38.24
CA GLU A 258 49.11 -28.14 39.37
C GLU A 258 47.58 -27.97 39.50
N ASN A 259 46.95 -28.92 40.20
CA ASN A 259 45.58 -29.02 40.72
C ASN A 259 44.84 -27.71 41.11
N THR A 260 43.49 -27.76 41.08
CA THR A 260 42.53 -27.46 42.18
C THR A 260 41.16 -27.03 41.60
N THR A 261 40.17 -27.92 41.54
CA THR A 261 39.01 -28.08 42.46
C THR A 261 37.90 -27.04 42.31
N ALA A 262 36.70 -27.53 41.92
CA ALA A 262 35.40 -26.84 41.86
C ALA A 262 34.90 -26.36 43.25
N PRO A 263 33.87 -25.50 43.30
CA PRO A 263 32.54 -26.06 43.58
C PRO A 263 31.35 -25.39 42.86
N GLN A 264 30.31 -26.20 42.69
CA GLN A 264 28.95 -25.84 42.28
C GLN A 264 28.27 -24.93 43.31
N GLU A 265 27.44 -23.99 42.84
CA GLU A 265 26.47 -23.30 43.68
C GLU A 265 25.11 -23.21 42.95
N SER A 266 24.10 -23.80 43.60
CA SER A 266 22.71 -23.91 43.16
C SER A 266 21.82 -23.01 44.01
N MET A 267 20.87 -22.27 43.42
CA MET A 267 19.79 -21.60 44.16
C MET A 267 18.53 -21.34 43.28
N PRO A 268 17.35 -21.05 43.87
CA PRO A 268 16.16 -21.88 43.65
C PRO A 268 14.92 -21.20 43.04
N ARG A 269 14.01 -22.09 42.63
CA ARG A 269 12.52 -22.08 42.66
C ARG A 269 11.83 -20.96 43.45
N ASN A 270 10.84 -20.32 42.82
CA ASN A 270 9.62 -19.67 43.37
C ASN A 270 8.71 -19.27 42.20
N GLU A 271 7.40 -19.13 42.26
CA GLU A 271 6.31 -19.62 43.10
C GLU A 271 5.02 -19.23 42.35
N GLU A 272 3.98 -20.00 42.58
CA GLU A 272 2.70 -20.03 41.88
C GLU A 272 1.73 -18.96 42.44
N ILE A 273 1.03 -18.20 41.58
CA ILE A 273 -0.07 -17.30 42.02
C ILE A 273 -1.35 -17.56 41.21
N LYS A 274 -2.38 -17.95 41.98
CA LYS A 274 -3.81 -18.19 41.70
C LYS A 274 -4.53 -16.95 41.16
N GLU A 275 -5.37 -17.06 40.14
CA GLU A 275 -6.82 -17.34 40.19
C GLU A 275 -7.63 -16.40 41.10
N GLN A 276 -8.46 -15.54 40.51
CA GLN A 276 -9.76 -15.16 41.08
C GLN A 276 -10.72 -14.63 40.00
N ALA A 277 -11.89 -15.28 39.95
CA ALA A 277 -13.06 -14.93 39.16
C ALA A 277 -13.99 -14.01 39.96
N GLU A 278 -14.71 -13.11 39.28
CA GLU A 278 -15.85 -12.41 39.89
C GLU A 278 -17.00 -12.17 38.90
N LYS A 279 -18.21 -12.25 39.46
CA LYS A 279 -19.52 -12.49 38.86
C LYS A 279 -20.29 -11.24 38.43
N GLU A 280 -21.20 -11.48 37.48
CA GLU A 280 -22.46 -10.78 37.13
C GLU A 280 -23.30 -10.23 38.32
N PRO A 281 -24.20 -9.24 38.12
CA PRO A 281 -25.62 -9.56 37.82
C PRO A 281 -26.42 -8.50 36.99
N PRO A 282 -27.73 -8.73 36.69
CA PRO A 282 -28.38 -8.23 35.47
C PRO A 282 -29.65 -7.33 35.64
N ARG A 283 -30.15 -6.88 34.47
CA ARG A 283 -31.57 -6.71 34.03
C ARG A 283 -32.48 -5.65 34.68
N ARG A 284 -33.09 -4.78 33.85
CA ARG A 284 -34.47 -4.28 34.04
C ARG A 284 -35.13 -3.89 32.70
N ALA A 285 -36.37 -4.33 32.52
CA ALA A 285 -37.27 -4.00 31.42
C ALA A 285 -38.54 -3.36 31.99
N GLU A 286 -39.17 -2.44 31.25
CA GLU A 286 -40.51 -1.91 31.54
C GLU A 286 -41.31 -1.62 30.24
N PRO A 287 -42.65 -1.56 30.30
CA PRO A 287 -43.53 -1.97 29.22
C PRO A 287 -44.34 -0.85 28.55
N GLU A 288 -44.90 -1.19 27.38
CA GLU A 288 -45.86 -0.44 26.58
C GLU A 288 -47.24 -0.27 27.26
N GLN A 289 -47.91 0.86 26.98
CA GLN A 289 -49.37 0.98 27.14
C GLN A 289 -50.01 1.59 25.90
N SER A 290 -51.10 0.96 25.49
CA SER A 290 -51.96 1.32 24.36
C SER A 290 -53.31 1.85 24.86
N ILE A 291 -53.85 2.90 24.22
CA ILE A 291 -55.24 3.33 24.42
C ILE A 291 -55.85 3.66 23.06
N THR A 292 -56.96 3.00 22.75
CA THR A 292 -57.82 3.25 21.59
C THR A 292 -59.07 4.02 22.04
N SER A 293 -59.52 5.00 21.26
CA SER A 293 -60.92 5.46 21.32
C SER A 293 -61.44 5.83 19.93
N LYS A 294 -62.62 5.28 19.61
CA LYS A 294 -63.38 5.51 18.38
C LYS A 294 -64.31 6.71 18.60
N ASN A 295 -64.33 7.66 17.67
CA ASN A 295 -65.39 8.67 17.61
C ASN A 295 -65.88 8.89 16.17
N LYS A 296 -67.20 8.73 15.99
CA LYS A 296 -67.93 8.93 14.73
C LYS A 296 -68.07 10.42 14.44
N THR A 297 -67.73 10.86 13.23
CA THR A 297 -67.97 12.24 12.77
C THR A 297 -68.73 12.34 11.46
N LYS A 298 -69.71 13.26 11.49
CA LYS A 298 -70.53 13.80 10.39
C LYS A 298 -69.68 14.26 9.19
N PRO A 299 -70.23 14.33 7.96
CA PRO A 299 -69.48 14.67 6.75
C PRO A 299 -68.95 16.10 6.82
N LYS A 300 -67.63 16.22 6.96
CA LYS A 300 -66.91 17.49 7.14
C LYS A 300 -66.49 18.10 5.77
N PRO A 301 -66.27 19.43 5.70
CA PRO A 301 -65.71 20.13 4.54
C PRO A 301 -64.25 19.75 4.15
N TRP A 302 -63.67 18.74 4.83
CA TRP A 302 -62.30 18.24 4.61
C TRP A 302 -62.06 17.65 3.21
N LEU A 303 -63.11 17.16 2.55
CA LEU A 303 -63.02 16.55 1.21
C LEU A 303 -62.55 17.55 0.12
N ALA A 304 -62.89 18.83 0.25
CA ALA A 304 -62.42 19.86 -0.68
C ALA A 304 -60.92 20.18 -0.46
N LEU A 305 -60.49 20.26 0.81
CA LEU A 305 -59.08 20.43 1.16
C LEU A 305 -58.22 19.23 0.74
N LEU A 306 -58.75 18.01 0.88
CA LEU A 306 -58.07 16.78 0.43
C LEU A 306 -57.77 16.82 -1.07
N LYS A 307 -58.73 17.28 -1.89
CA LYS A 307 -58.54 17.42 -3.34
C LYS A 307 -57.44 18.43 -3.69
N ILE A 308 -57.37 19.57 -2.98
CA ILE A 308 -56.33 20.58 -3.19
C ILE A 308 -54.95 20.02 -2.81
N ILE A 309 -54.85 19.28 -1.70
CA ILE A 309 -53.60 18.64 -1.25
C ILE A 309 -53.13 17.60 -2.29
N ILE A 310 -54.04 16.79 -2.83
CA ILE A 310 -53.71 15.80 -3.88
C ILE A 310 -53.18 16.51 -5.14
N ILE A 311 -53.81 17.61 -5.56
CA ILE A 311 -53.34 18.39 -6.73
C ILE A 311 -51.94 18.97 -6.48
N LEU A 312 -51.66 19.48 -5.28
CA LEU A 312 -50.32 19.98 -4.91
C LEU A 312 -49.27 18.87 -4.91
N ILE A 313 -49.60 17.68 -4.39
CA ILE A 313 -48.70 16.51 -4.43
C ILE A 313 -48.41 16.11 -5.89
N ILE A 314 -49.42 16.11 -6.76
CA ILE A 314 -49.24 15.83 -8.20
C ILE A 314 -48.35 16.88 -8.86
N LEU A 315 -48.52 18.17 -8.55
CA LEU A 315 -47.67 19.24 -9.08
C LEU A 315 -46.22 19.13 -8.58
N VAL A 316 -46.01 18.84 -7.31
CA VAL A 316 -44.66 18.67 -6.73
C VAL A 316 -43.97 17.45 -7.33
N THR A 317 -44.67 16.31 -7.45
CA THR A 317 -44.12 15.11 -8.09
C THR A 317 -43.80 15.36 -9.57
N LEU A 318 -44.64 16.07 -10.31
CA LEU A 318 -44.37 16.49 -11.68
C LEU A 318 -43.12 17.38 -11.76
N LEU A 319 -42.95 18.35 -10.85
CA LEU A 319 -41.76 19.19 -10.79
C LEU A 319 -40.48 18.39 -10.49
N ILE A 320 -40.55 17.42 -9.58
CA ILE A 320 -39.42 16.51 -9.28
C ILE A 320 -39.05 15.70 -10.53
N LEU A 321 -40.04 15.14 -11.24
CA LEU A 321 -39.82 14.39 -12.48
C LEU A 321 -39.20 15.28 -13.58
N LEU A 322 -39.65 16.53 -13.72
CA LEU A 322 -39.07 17.49 -14.67
C LEU A 322 -37.61 17.83 -14.33
N ARG A 323 -37.29 18.05 -13.04
CA ARG A 323 -35.90 18.26 -12.58
C ARG A 323 -35.02 17.04 -12.86
N HIS A 324 -35.52 15.84 -12.58
CA HIS A 324 -34.80 14.60 -12.85
C HIS A 324 -34.52 14.42 -14.35
N LYS A 325 -35.52 14.68 -15.21
CA LYS A 325 -35.36 14.65 -16.68
C LYS A 325 -34.31 15.65 -17.18
N LYS A 326 -34.29 16.86 -16.62
CA LYS A 326 -33.26 17.89 -16.93
C LYS A 326 -31.86 17.43 -16.54
N ASN A 327 -31.70 16.83 -15.36
CA ASN A 327 -30.41 16.29 -14.89
C ASN A 327 -29.91 15.13 -15.76
N ILE A 328 -30.80 14.23 -16.19
CA ILE A 328 -30.44 13.15 -17.14
C ILE A 328 -29.98 13.74 -18.48
N ALA A 329 -30.65 14.77 -18.99
CA ALA A 329 -30.24 15.42 -20.24
C ALA A 329 -28.85 16.07 -20.13
N LYS A 330 -28.56 16.76 -19.02
CA LYS A 330 -27.25 17.35 -18.73
C LYS A 330 -26.14 16.30 -18.65
N LYS A 331 -26.36 15.20 -17.91
CA LYS A 331 -25.40 14.07 -17.84
C LYS A 331 -25.16 13.43 -19.22
N LYS A 332 -26.18 13.34 -20.08
CA LYS A 332 -26.02 12.84 -21.46
C LYS A 332 -25.20 13.80 -22.32
N SER A 333 -25.34 15.12 -22.19
CA SER A 333 -24.53 16.10 -22.95
C SER A 333 -23.07 16.09 -22.50
N GLU A 334 -22.79 16.02 -21.20
CA GLU A 334 -21.42 15.95 -20.66
C GLU A 334 -20.69 14.68 -21.13
N LYS A 335 -21.35 13.51 -21.06
CA LYS A 335 -20.78 12.26 -21.60
C LYS A 335 -20.49 12.34 -23.11
N LYS A 336 -21.33 13.05 -23.89
CA LYS A 336 -21.06 13.29 -25.31
C LYS A 336 -19.84 14.20 -25.52
N LEU A 337 -19.67 15.22 -24.69
CA LEU A 337 -18.52 16.13 -24.75
C LEU A 337 -17.21 15.40 -24.38
N GLN A 338 -17.20 14.64 -23.27
CA GLN A 338 -16.05 13.82 -22.86
C GLN A 338 -15.63 12.81 -23.93
N ARG A 339 -16.60 12.13 -24.57
CA ARG A 339 -16.31 11.21 -25.69
C ARG A 339 -15.67 11.93 -26.89
N LYS A 340 -16.09 13.17 -27.20
CA LYS A 340 -15.47 13.97 -28.26
C LYS A 340 -14.04 14.37 -27.91
N GLU A 341 -13.79 14.73 -26.66
CA GLU A 341 -12.45 15.12 -26.18
C GLU A 341 -11.47 13.95 -26.15
N ILE A 342 -11.90 12.78 -25.66
CA ILE A 342 -11.09 11.54 -25.70
C ILE A 342 -10.73 11.19 -27.15
N LYS A 343 -11.69 11.27 -28.09
CA LYS A 343 -11.41 11.03 -29.53
C LYS A 343 -10.38 12.03 -30.09
N ARG A 344 -10.42 13.30 -29.69
CA ARG A 344 -9.42 14.32 -30.08
C ARG A 344 -8.03 13.98 -29.53
N LEU A 345 -7.93 13.57 -28.26
CA LEU A 345 -6.66 13.20 -27.63
C LEU A 345 -6.04 11.94 -28.25
N VAL A 346 -6.85 10.92 -28.53
CA VAL A 346 -6.39 9.70 -29.21
C VAL A 346 -5.87 10.02 -30.62
N LYS A 347 -6.61 10.82 -31.41
CA LYS A 347 -6.16 11.25 -32.75
C LYS A 347 -4.82 12.01 -32.67
N LYS A 348 -4.67 12.93 -31.70
CA LYS A 348 -3.42 13.69 -31.47
C LYS A 348 -2.24 12.77 -31.12
N ARG A 349 -2.46 11.70 -30.33
CA ARG A 349 -1.42 10.72 -30.00
C ARG A 349 -1.00 9.89 -31.22
N ILE A 350 -1.96 9.45 -32.03
CA ILE A 350 -1.68 8.69 -33.27
C ILE A 350 -0.83 9.54 -34.23
N THR A 351 -1.22 10.79 -34.48
CA THR A 351 -0.44 11.70 -35.36
C THR A 351 0.97 11.97 -34.83
N ARG A 352 1.16 12.10 -33.51
CA ARG A 352 2.49 12.24 -32.90
C ARG A 352 3.35 10.98 -33.09
N ARG A 353 2.76 9.78 -32.97
CA ARG A 353 3.46 8.51 -33.18
C ARG A 353 3.89 8.35 -34.64
N GLU A 354 3.00 8.65 -35.59
CA GLU A 354 3.32 8.63 -37.02
C GLU A 354 4.45 9.60 -37.38
N LYS A 355 4.44 10.82 -36.81
CA LYS A 355 5.53 11.79 -37.00
C LYS A 355 6.87 11.25 -36.50
N ARG A 356 6.91 10.66 -35.29
CA ARG A 356 8.13 10.04 -34.74
C ARG A 356 8.64 8.88 -35.59
N ILE A 357 7.74 8.04 -36.13
CA ILE A 357 8.13 6.94 -37.03
C ILE A 357 8.73 7.48 -38.34
N LYS A 358 8.15 8.54 -38.91
CA LYS A 358 8.70 9.19 -40.12
C LYS A 358 10.07 9.83 -39.87
N GLU A 359 10.25 10.50 -38.73
CA GLU A 359 11.53 11.08 -38.32
C GLU A 359 12.61 10.00 -38.10
N ALA A 360 12.28 8.91 -37.40
CA ALA A 360 13.21 7.79 -37.18
C ALA A 360 13.63 7.09 -38.47
N LYS A 361 12.76 7.03 -39.49
CA LYS A 361 13.13 6.51 -40.82
C LYS A 361 14.07 7.45 -41.57
N LYS A 362 13.96 8.77 -41.38
CA LYS A 362 14.82 9.76 -42.05
C LYS A 362 16.24 9.81 -41.45
N THR A 363 16.39 9.54 -40.15
CA THR A 363 17.69 9.57 -39.45
C THR A 363 18.51 8.29 -39.62
N ARG A 364 17.91 7.20 -40.12
CA ARG A 364 18.62 5.97 -40.50
C ARG A 364 19.31 6.15 -41.86
N LYS A 365 20.33 7.01 -41.92
CA LYS A 365 21.32 6.92 -43.01
C LYS A 365 22.09 5.59 -42.82
N PRO A 366 22.23 4.76 -43.86
CA PRO A 366 23.08 3.58 -43.78
C PRO A 366 24.49 4.05 -43.42
N SER A 367 25.01 3.56 -42.30
CA SER A 367 26.40 3.81 -41.92
C SER A 367 27.29 3.22 -43.01
N PRO A 368 28.07 4.04 -43.74
CA PRO A 368 28.99 3.52 -44.74
C PRO A 368 30.18 2.93 -43.99
N GLY A 369 30.28 1.61 -43.90
CA GLY A 369 31.49 0.97 -43.39
C GLY A 369 31.35 -0.32 -42.58
N SER A 370 30.25 -1.08 -42.64
CA SER A 370 30.27 -2.44 -42.10
C SER A 370 30.92 -3.41 -43.09
N PRO A 371 32.03 -4.09 -42.73
CA PRO A 371 32.70 -5.04 -43.62
C PRO A 371 31.77 -6.18 -44.01
N LYS A 372 31.76 -6.53 -45.31
CA LYS A 372 31.07 -7.71 -45.82
C LYS A 372 31.78 -8.97 -45.28
N HIS A 373 31.26 -9.55 -44.20
CA HIS A 373 31.59 -10.93 -43.86
C HIS A 373 30.81 -11.87 -44.78
N THR A 374 31.46 -12.30 -45.86
CA THR A 374 31.05 -13.46 -46.66
C THR A 374 31.38 -14.73 -45.90
N GLY A 375 30.47 -15.15 -45.03
CA GLY A 375 30.50 -16.46 -44.37
C GLY A 375 29.26 -17.24 -44.76
N THR A 376 29.39 -18.13 -45.72
CA THR A 376 28.38 -19.14 -46.08
C THR A 376 28.28 -20.19 -44.97
N HIS A 377 27.49 -19.91 -43.93
CA HIS A 377 26.98 -20.96 -43.05
C HIS A 377 25.53 -21.28 -43.43
N ARG A 378 25.40 -22.42 -44.10
CA ARG A 378 24.13 -23.08 -44.44
C ARG A 378 23.57 -23.63 -43.13
N ILE A 379 22.67 -22.89 -42.49
CA ILE A 379 21.86 -23.38 -41.36
C ILE A 379 20.50 -23.77 -41.94
N ASN A 380 20.19 -25.05 -41.84
CA ASN A 380 18.87 -25.61 -42.11
C ASN A 380 17.83 -24.88 -41.25
N THR A 381 16.90 -24.21 -41.90
CA THR A 381 15.65 -23.76 -41.29
C THR A 381 14.55 -24.73 -41.71
N ASP A 382 14.36 -25.77 -40.91
CA ASP A 382 13.06 -26.40 -40.76
C ASP A 382 12.70 -26.30 -39.28
N ASP A 383 11.42 -26.03 -39.01
CA ASP A 383 10.82 -25.75 -37.70
C ASP A 383 11.12 -24.40 -37.04
N THR A 384 10.36 -23.40 -37.45
CA THR A 384 9.70 -22.50 -36.47
C THR A 384 8.47 -21.86 -37.12
N LYS A 385 7.31 -22.49 -36.91
CA LYS A 385 6.01 -21.83 -37.00
C LYS A 385 6.05 -20.61 -36.07
N GLY A 386 6.16 -19.43 -36.66
CA GLY A 386 6.08 -18.16 -35.95
C GLY A 386 4.71 -17.98 -35.31
N ASN A 387 4.70 -17.88 -33.98
CA ASN A 387 3.60 -17.28 -33.27
C ASN A 387 3.62 -15.77 -33.56
N ASN A 388 2.60 -15.32 -34.27
CA ASN A 388 2.28 -13.91 -34.43
C ASN A 388 1.85 -13.33 -33.06
N GLU A 389 2.79 -12.74 -32.33
CA GLU A 389 2.47 -11.76 -31.28
C GLU A 389 2.22 -10.40 -31.93
N GLU A 390 1.09 -10.31 -32.63
CA GLU A 390 0.56 -9.10 -33.21
C GLU A 390 -0.75 -8.74 -32.49
N PHE A 391 -0.70 -7.64 -31.73
CA PHE A 391 -1.82 -6.88 -31.16
C PHE A 391 -2.77 -7.54 -30.15
N ASP A 392 -2.50 -7.35 -28.86
CA ASP A 392 -3.54 -7.40 -27.82
C ASP A 392 -3.48 -6.17 -26.88
N ILE A 393 -3.86 -5.00 -27.41
CA ILE A 393 -4.10 -3.76 -26.62
C ILE A 393 -5.56 -3.29 -26.77
N ILE A 394 -6.41 -3.99 -27.54
CA ILE A 394 -7.82 -3.59 -27.75
C ILE A 394 -8.82 -4.43 -26.94
N THR A 395 -8.38 -5.46 -26.20
CA THR A 395 -9.30 -6.37 -25.49
C THR A 395 -9.53 -6.00 -24.02
N SER A 396 -8.79 -5.03 -23.45
CA SER A 396 -8.94 -4.58 -22.06
C SER A 396 -10.17 -3.68 -21.79
N ILE A 397 -10.89 -3.20 -22.81
CA ILE A 397 -12.05 -2.30 -22.62
C ILE A 397 -13.41 -3.03 -22.74
N ARG A 398 -13.44 -4.35 -23.01
CA ARG A 398 -14.71 -5.10 -23.21
C ARG A 398 -15.13 -6.07 -22.10
N SER A 399 -14.37 -6.27 -21.03
CA SER A 399 -14.72 -7.28 -20.00
C SER A 399 -15.55 -6.78 -18.79
N THR A 400 -15.96 -5.51 -18.73
CA THR A 400 -16.94 -5.03 -17.71
C THR A 400 -18.37 -4.99 -18.24
N GLY A 401 -18.69 -5.91 -19.15
CA GLY A 401 -20.04 -6.20 -19.60
C GLY A 401 -20.80 -7.02 -18.56
N VAL A 402 -21.46 -6.30 -17.66
CA VAL A 402 -22.64 -6.69 -16.87
C VAL A 402 -23.40 -7.88 -17.48
N LYS A 403 -23.34 -9.05 -16.83
CA LYS A 403 -24.38 -10.08 -16.99
C LYS A 403 -25.67 -9.50 -16.42
N ARG A 404 -26.66 -9.29 -17.30
CA ARG A 404 -28.06 -9.14 -16.91
C ARG A 404 -28.54 -10.48 -16.34
N ARG A 405 -28.94 -10.48 -15.07
CA ARG A 405 -30.15 -11.16 -14.61
C ARG A 405 -31.06 -10.09 -14.02
#